data_AF-A0A3Q2XFP5-F1
#
_entry.id   AF-A0A3Q2XFP5-F1
#
_cell.length_a   1.000
_cell.length_b   1.000
_cell.length_c   1.000
_cell.angle_alpha   90.00
_cell.angle_beta   90.00
_cell.angle_gamma   90.00
#
_symmetry.space_group_name_H-M   'P 1'
#
loop_
_entity.id
_entity.type
_entity.pdbx_description
1 polymer ?
#
loop_
_entity_poly.entity_id
_entity_poly.type
_entity_poly.pdbx_seq_one_letter_code
_entity_poly.pdbx_strand_id
1 'polypeptide(L)'
;MEWRQQSTFSCADAFNEARRWIEEVTGQPFGCSDFRAALENGVLLCDLINKLKPGIIKKLNRHATPIAGLDNINVFLKACGKLGLNESQLFHPGDLQDLSNRAIVRRNESSRRLKNVLITVYWLGRKAYLDDGYNGAQLNFKAFEGLLGLALSKV
;
A
#
# COMPACT_ATOMS: atom_id res chain seq x y z
N MET A 1 -34.21 19.50 1.16
CA MET A 1 -32.87 20.00 1.54
C MET A 1 -32.10 18.84 2.14
N GLU A 2 -31.02 18.49 1.45
CA GLU A 2 -29.78 17.92 1.98
C GLU A 2 -29.85 16.93 3.15
N TRP A 3 -29.80 15.64 2.83
CA TRP A 3 -28.94 14.73 3.59
C TRP A 3 -27.95 14.11 2.61
N ARG A 4 -26.72 14.64 2.69
CA ARG A 4 -25.54 14.24 1.92
C ARG A 4 -25.41 12.73 1.93
N GLN A 5 -25.57 12.10 0.77
CA GLN A 5 -24.84 10.87 0.46
C GLN A 5 -23.37 11.24 0.68
N GLN A 6 -22.81 10.85 1.83
CA GLN A 6 -21.38 10.95 2.07
C GLN A 6 -20.75 10.15 0.96
N SER A 7 -20.18 10.86 0.00
CA SER A 7 -19.77 10.32 -1.28
C SER A 7 -18.79 9.19 -1.05
N THR A 8 -19.28 7.96 -1.12
CA THR A 8 -18.49 6.75 -1.29
C THR A 8 -17.97 6.78 -2.72
N PHE A 9 -17.09 7.73 -3.05
CA PHE A 9 -16.20 7.55 -4.17
C PHE A 9 -15.44 6.25 -3.87
N SER A 10 -15.82 5.21 -4.61
CA SER A 10 -15.49 3.83 -4.25
C SER A 10 -13.98 3.66 -4.27
N CYS A 11 -13.38 3.45 -3.10
CA CYS A 11 -11.96 3.07 -3.03
C CYS A 11 -11.70 1.71 -3.71
N ALA A 12 -12.74 0.99 -4.14
CA ALA A 12 -12.64 -0.28 -4.85
C ALA A 12 -11.77 -0.15 -6.12
N ASP A 13 -11.87 0.95 -6.86
CA ASP A 13 -11.05 1.14 -8.06
C ASP A 13 -9.55 1.23 -7.69
N ALA A 14 -9.22 2.01 -6.66
CA ALA A 14 -7.86 2.09 -6.13
C ALA A 14 -7.37 0.74 -5.59
N PHE A 15 -8.22 -0.04 -4.92
CA PHE A 15 -7.87 -1.38 -4.44
C PHE A 15 -7.58 -2.35 -5.60
N ASN A 16 -8.46 -2.38 -6.59
CA ASN A 16 -8.33 -3.27 -7.74
C ASN A 16 -7.09 -2.92 -8.56
N GLU A 17 -6.87 -1.62 -8.79
CA GLU A 17 -5.69 -1.14 -9.50
C GLU A 17 -4.40 -1.40 -8.72
N ALA A 18 -4.38 -1.13 -7.41
CA ALA A 18 -3.23 -1.44 -6.57
C ALA A 18 -2.89 -2.93 -6.59
N ARG A 19 -3.90 -3.81 -6.49
CA ARG A 19 -3.69 -5.26 -6.61
C ARG A 19 -3.09 -5.61 -7.97
N ARG A 20 -3.75 -5.22 -9.07
CA ARG A 20 -3.31 -5.51 -10.45
C ARG A 20 -1.86 -5.10 -10.67
N TRP A 21 -1.52 -3.87 -10.27
CA TRP A 21 -0.18 -3.35 -10.43
C TRP A 21 0.85 -4.12 -9.61
N ILE A 22 0.57 -4.41 -8.33
CA ILE A 22 1.49 -5.19 -7.50
C ILE A 22 1.70 -6.59 -8.10
N GLU A 23 0.64 -7.25 -8.55
CA GLU A 23 0.72 -8.59 -9.15
C GLU A 23 1.55 -8.59 -10.44
N GLU A 24 1.36 -7.60 -11.32
CA GLU A 24 2.13 -7.51 -12.56
C GLU A 24 3.59 -7.17 -12.35
N VAL A 25 3.91 -6.26 -11.42
CA VAL A 25 5.31 -5.86 -11.16
C VAL A 25 6.08 -7.00 -10.47
N THR A 26 5.44 -7.68 -9.52
CA THR A 26 6.06 -8.81 -8.81
C THR A 26 6.06 -10.09 -9.65
N GLY A 27 5.08 -10.25 -10.54
CA GLY A 27 4.76 -11.51 -11.18
C GLY A 27 4.16 -12.54 -10.23
N GLN A 28 3.65 -12.10 -9.06
CA GLN A 28 3.09 -12.96 -8.03
C GLN A 28 1.64 -12.57 -7.72
N PRO A 29 0.70 -13.53 -7.73
CA PRO A 29 -0.68 -13.24 -7.35
C PRO A 29 -0.78 -12.97 -5.84
N PHE A 30 -1.81 -12.23 -5.44
CA PHE A 30 -2.19 -12.13 -4.03
C PHE A 30 -2.56 -13.50 -3.48
N GLY A 31 -2.09 -13.83 -2.28
CA GLY A 31 -2.38 -15.13 -1.65
C GLY A 31 -3.84 -15.30 -1.21
N CYS A 32 -4.62 -14.21 -1.15
CA CYS A 32 -6.04 -14.24 -0.81
C CYS A 32 -6.81 -13.03 -1.38
N SER A 33 -8.13 -13.12 -1.35
CA SER A 33 -9.03 -12.05 -1.80
C SER A 33 -9.05 -10.83 -0.87
N ASP A 34 -8.70 -11.00 0.40
CA ASP A 34 -8.56 -9.89 1.34
C ASP A 34 -7.24 -9.14 1.09
N PHE A 35 -7.34 -7.84 0.76
CA PHE A 35 -6.19 -7.01 0.41
C PHE A 35 -5.22 -6.83 1.59
N ARG A 36 -5.75 -6.74 2.81
CA ARG A 36 -4.94 -6.53 4.01
C ARG A 36 -4.13 -7.78 4.33
N ALA A 37 -4.82 -8.91 4.44
CA ALA A 37 -4.21 -10.20 4.78
C ALA A 37 -3.15 -10.63 3.75
N ALA A 38 -3.34 -10.29 2.47
CA ALA A 38 -2.34 -10.58 1.44
C ALA A 38 -1.04 -9.77 1.60
N LEU A 39 -1.11 -8.58 2.19
CA LEU A 39 0.05 -7.68 2.36
C LEU A 39 0.62 -7.67 3.78
N GLU A 40 -0.10 -8.22 4.76
CA GLU A 40 0.26 -8.10 6.17
C GLU A 40 1.65 -8.68 6.46
N ASN A 41 2.01 -9.82 5.86
CA ASN A 41 3.33 -10.42 6.07
C ASN A 41 4.50 -9.60 5.47
N GLY A 42 4.21 -8.54 4.70
CA GLY A 42 5.17 -7.63 4.10
C GLY A 42 6.07 -8.21 3.01
N VAL A 43 5.99 -9.51 2.71
CA VAL A 43 6.87 -10.18 1.74
C VAL A 43 6.60 -9.66 0.33
N LEU A 44 5.32 -9.59 -0.07
CA LEU A 44 4.94 -9.10 -1.40
C LEU A 44 5.32 -7.63 -1.61
N LEU A 45 5.20 -6.80 -0.57
CA LEU A 45 5.63 -5.40 -0.61
C LEU A 45 7.15 -5.25 -0.77
N CYS A 46 7.92 -6.10 -0.07
CA CYS A 46 9.37 -6.12 -0.21
C CYS A 46 9.81 -6.63 -1.59
N ASP A 47 9.12 -7.62 -2.16
CA ASP A 47 9.39 -8.08 -3.52
C ASP A 47 9.09 -6.97 -4.53
N LEU A 48 7.94 -6.31 -4.40
CA LEU A 48 7.55 -5.16 -5.23
C LEU A 48 8.66 -4.11 -5.29
N ILE A 49 9.12 -3.61 -4.15
CA ILE A 49 10.15 -2.56 -4.17
C ILE A 49 11.51 -3.06 -4.68
N ASN A 50 11.84 -4.34 -4.52
CA ASN A 50 13.02 -4.95 -5.12
C ASN A 50 12.89 -5.09 -6.64
N LYS A 51 11.68 -5.25 -7.19
CA LYS A 51 11.46 -5.20 -8.65
C LYS A 51 11.64 -3.80 -9.20
N LEU A 52 11.17 -2.79 -8.46
CA LEU A 52 11.35 -1.38 -8.83
C LEU A 52 12.81 -0.94 -8.72
N LYS A 53 13.51 -1.38 -7.66
CA LYS A 53 14.94 -1.11 -7.46
C LYS A 53 15.67 -2.37 -7.00
N PRO A 54 16.28 -3.12 -7.93
CA PRO A 54 16.99 -4.35 -7.61
C PRO A 54 18.02 -4.17 -6.50
N GLY A 55 17.94 -5.04 -5.47
CA GLY A 55 18.90 -5.10 -4.38
C GLY A 55 18.72 -4.07 -3.25
N ILE A 56 17.66 -3.25 -3.26
CA ILE A 56 17.40 -2.28 -2.20
C ILE A 56 17.08 -2.94 -0.86
N ILE A 57 16.40 -4.09 -0.87
CA ILE A 57 16.17 -4.97 0.27
C ILE A 57 16.94 -6.27 0.06
N LYS A 58 17.99 -6.48 0.87
CA LYS A 58 18.88 -7.64 0.76
C LYS A 58 18.37 -8.89 1.48
N LYS A 59 17.62 -8.71 2.58
CA LYS A 59 17.17 -9.80 3.44
C LYS A 59 15.69 -9.63 3.79
N LEU A 60 14.97 -10.73 3.67
CA LEU A 60 13.53 -10.86 3.89
C LEU A 60 13.28 -11.92 4.97
N ASN A 61 12.37 -11.64 5.88
CA ASN A 61 11.95 -12.61 6.90
C ASN A 61 10.77 -13.42 6.38
N ARG A 62 10.93 -14.74 6.19
CA ARG A 62 9.88 -15.62 5.65
C ARG A 62 9.17 -16.45 6.72
N HIS A 63 9.45 -16.20 8.00
CA HIS A 63 8.76 -16.89 9.09
C HIS A 63 7.30 -16.43 9.18
N ALA A 64 6.38 -17.36 9.40
CA ALA A 64 4.95 -17.08 9.58
C ALA A 64 4.65 -16.55 11.00
N THR A 65 5.28 -15.44 11.38
CA THR A 65 5.09 -14.80 12.68
C THR A 65 4.72 -13.32 12.52
N PRO A 66 3.91 -12.73 13.42
CA PRO A 66 3.58 -11.31 13.36
C PRO A 66 4.81 -10.40 13.39
N ILE A 67 5.83 -10.78 14.16
CA ILE A 67 7.10 -10.04 14.28
C ILE A 67 7.84 -10.03 12.94
N ALA A 68 7.90 -11.16 12.23
CA ALA A 68 8.48 -11.23 10.88
C ALA A 68 7.74 -10.33 9.88
N GLY A 69 6.41 -10.31 9.94
CA GLY A 69 5.59 -9.43 9.10
C GLY A 69 5.87 -7.95 9.37
N LEU A 70 5.93 -7.58 10.65
CA LEU A 70 6.28 -6.22 11.08
C LEU A 70 7.69 -5.81 10.63
N ASP A 71 8.68 -6.69 10.76
CA ASP A 71 10.05 -6.46 10.28
C ASP A 71 10.08 -6.19 8.78
N ASN A 72 9.41 -7.02 7.99
CA ASN A 72 9.33 -6.84 6.54
C ASN A 72 8.68 -5.51 6.16
N ILE A 73 7.55 -5.15 6.80
CA ILE A 73 6.89 -3.86 6.56
C ILE A 73 7.82 -2.69 6.88
N ASN A 74 8.53 -2.73 8.01
CA ASN A 74 9.47 -1.68 8.38
C ASN A 74 10.62 -1.55 7.36
N VAL A 75 11.12 -2.68 6.86
CA VAL A 75 12.17 -2.68 5.83
C VAL A 75 11.65 -2.14 4.50
N PHE A 76 10.42 -2.49 4.10
CA PHE A 76 9.74 -1.92 2.95
C PHE A 76 9.61 -0.40 3.05
N LEU A 77 9.08 0.13 4.16
CA LEU A 77 8.89 1.58 4.36
C LEU A 77 10.23 2.33 4.34
N LYS A 78 11.28 1.77 4.94
CA LYS A 78 12.65 2.32 4.85
C LYS A 78 13.17 2.35 3.41
N ALA A 79 12.88 1.31 2.62
CA ALA A 79 13.26 1.26 1.21
C ALA A 79 12.48 2.30 0.39
N CYS A 80 11.18 2.51 0.66
CA CYS A 80 10.39 3.58 0.04
C CYS A 80 11.00 4.96 0.30
N GLY A 81 11.42 5.24 1.54
CA GLY A 81 12.13 6.48 1.88
C GLY A 81 13.44 6.66 1.11
N LYS A 82 14.22 5.58 0.93
CA LYS A 82 15.45 5.60 0.11
C LYS A 82 15.19 5.86 -1.37
N LEU A 83 14.01 5.49 -1.88
CA LEU A 83 13.57 5.86 -3.23
C LEU A 83 13.07 7.31 -3.33
N GLY A 84 13.03 8.04 -2.21
CA GLY A 84 12.67 9.46 -2.18
C GLY A 84 11.18 9.72 -1.93
N LEU A 85 10.44 8.77 -1.34
CA LEU A 85 9.13 9.06 -0.78
C LEU A 85 9.28 9.83 0.54
N ASN A 86 8.42 10.83 0.74
CA ASN A 86 8.34 11.60 1.98
C ASN A 86 7.62 10.80 3.07
N GLU A 87 7.91 11.07 4.35
CA GLU A 87 7.25 10.40 5.47
C GLU A 87 5.72 10.55 5.43
N SER A 88 5.19 11.69 4.99
CA SER A 88 3.75 11.93 4.83
C SER A 88 3.09 11.07 3.73
N GLN A 89 3.89 10.44 2.87
CA GLN A 89 3.43 9.54 1.82
C GLN A 89 3.51 8.06 2.27
N LEU A 90 4.11 7.78 3.42
CA LEU A 90 4.27 6.45 3.97
C LEU A 90 3.14 6.13 4.95
N PHE A 91 2.60 4.91 4.85
CA PHE A 91 1.69 4.37 5.85
C PHE A 91 2.48 3.97 7.11
N HIS A 92 1.78 3.86 8.24
CA HIS A 92 2.38 3.36 9.48
C HIS A 92 2.23 1.83 9.58
N PRO A 93 3.19 1.06 10.11
CA PRO A 93 3.06 -0.41 10.18
C PRO A 93 1.74 -0.91 10.79
N GLY A 94 1.20 -0.17 11.78
CA GLY A 94 -0.12 -0.42 12.39
C GLY A 94 -1.34 -0.23 11.49
N ASP A 95 -1.17 0.37 10.30
CA ASP A 95 -2.19 0.45 9.25
C ASP A 95 -2.42 -0.93 8.60
N LEU A 96 -1.38 -1.77 8.52
CA LEU A 96 -1.45 -3.14 8.02
C LEU A 96 -1.50 -4.17 9.15
N GLN A 97 -0.56 -4.12 10.10
CA GLN A 97 -0.46 -5.07 11.22
C GLN A 97 -1.41 -4.64 12.34
N ASP A 98 -2.45 -5.43 12.61
CA ASP A 98 -3.39 -5.12 13.71
C ASP A 98 -2.70 -5.38 15.04
N LEU A 99 -2.22 -4.34 15.71
CA LEU A 99 -1.65 -4.48 17.04
C LEU A 99 -2.71 -4.41 18.16
N SER A 100 -3.97 -4.14 17.81
CA SER A 100 -5.03 -3.96 18.79
C SER A 100 -5.92 -5.19 18.87
N ASN A 101 -5.61 -6.07 19.83
CA ASN A 101 -6.48 -7.16 20.29
C ASN A 101 -7.80 -6.66 20.94
N ARG A 102 -8.18 -5.39 20.76
CA ARG A 102 -9.42 -4.82 21.29
C ARG A 102 -10.50 -5.00 20.23
N ALA A 103 -11.43 -5.91 20.48
CA ALA A 103 -12.57 -6.33 19.65
C ALA A 103 -13.55 -5.21 19.21
N ILE A 104 -13.17 -3.95 19.30
CA ILE A 104 -13.97 -2.76 18.97
C ILE A 104 -13.18 -1.83 18.01
N VAL A 105 -12.36 -2.38 17.12
CA VAL A 105 -11.89 -1.58 15.98
C VAL A 105 -13.11 -1.36 15.07
N ARG A 106 -13.67 -0.15 15.15
CA ARG A 106 -14.84 0.27 14.34
C ARG A 106 -14.48 0.06 12.87
N ARG A 107 -15.34 -0.61 12.08
CA ARG A 107 -15.12 -0.86 10.62
C ARG A 107 -14.60 0.35 9.83
N ASN A 108 -14.99 1.56 10.26
CA ASN A 108 -14.56 2.82 9.66
C ASN A 108 -13.04 3.09 9.83
N GLU A 109 -12.42 2.63 10.91
CA GLU A 109 -11.00 2.79 11.17
C GLU A 109 -10.17 1.86 10.28
N SER A 110 -10.57 0.60 10.13
CA SER A 110 -9.92 -0.35 9.22
C SER A 110 -9.93 0.16 7.78
N SER A 111 -11.05 0.74 7.33
CA SER A 111 -11.12 1.37 6.01
C SER A 111 -10.15 2.54 5.87
N ARG A 112 -10.06 3.43 6.87
CA ARG A 112 -9.14 4.58 6.85
C ARG A 112 -7.67 4.14 6.84
N ARG A 113 -7.31 3.09 7.58
CA ARG A 113 -5.94 2.55 7.61
C ARG A 113 -5.52 2.00 6.24
N LEU A 114 -6.38 1.23 5.58
CA LEU A 114 -6.09 0.71 4.25
C LEU A 114 -5.97 1.81 3.18
N LYS A 115 -6.68 2.92 3.35
CA LYS A 115 -6.50 4.11 2.49
C LYS A 115 -5.07 4.65 2.56
N ASN A 116 -4.44 4.68 3.73
CA ASN A 116 -3.03 5.10 3.85
C ASN A 116 -2.10 4.19 3.05
N VAL A 117 -2.33 2.88 3.10
CA VAL A 117 -1.56 1.88 2.34
C VAL A 117 -1.70 2.14 0.83
N LEU A 118 -2.92 2.37 0.34
CA LEU A 118 -3.17 2.70 -1.06
C LEU A 118 -2.48 4.01 -1.49
N ILE A 119 -2.45 5.03 -0.62
CA ILE A 119 -1.74 6.29 -0.89
C ILE A 119 -0.23 6.05 -1.05
N THR A 120 0.38 5.22 -0.19
CA THR A 120 1.80 4.87 -0.34
C THR A 120 2.07 4.11 -1.63
N VAL A 121 1.22 3.14 -1.99
CA VAL A 121 1.32 2.40 -3.25
C VAL A 121 1.26 3.35 -4.45
N TYR A 122 0.33 4.32 -4.44
CA TYR A 122 0.22 5.35 -5.46
C TYR A 122 1.52 6.16 -5.62
N TRP A 123 2.08 6.67 -4.52
CA TRP A 123 3.31 7.46 -4.57
C TRP A 123 4.51 6.62 -5.00
N LEU A 124 4.58 5.35 -4.59
CA LEU A 124 5.61 4.44 -5.02
C LEU A 124 5.54 4.18 -6.52
N GLY A 125 4.35 3.92 -7.06
CA GLY A 125 4.19 3.72 -8.51
C GLY A 125 4.44 4.98 -9.32
N ARG A 126 4.10 6.18 -8.80
CA ARG A 126 4.54 7.45 -9.41
C ARG A 126 6.05 7.59 -9.41
N LYS A 127 6.71 7.22 -8.31
CA LYS A 127 8.17 7.33 -8.21
C LYS A 127 8.85 6.34 -9.15
N ALA A 128 8.31 5.14 -9.30
CA ALA A 128 8.75 4.15 -10.28
C ALA A 128 8.60 4.66 -11.72
N TYR A 129 7.45 5.25 -12.07
CA TYR A 129 7.20 5.80 -13.41
C TYR A 129 8.17 6.91 -13.80
N LEU A 130 8.70 7.65 -12.82
CA LEU A 130 9.67 8.72 -13.04
C LEU A 130 11.13 8.23 -13.07
N ASP A 131 11.39 6.94 -12.81
CA ASP A 131 12.73 6.36 -12.93
C ASP A 131 12.94 5.92 -14.39
N ASP A 132 13.89 6.55 -15.09
CA ASP A 132 14.18 6.28 -16.51
C ASP A 132 14.57 4.82 -16.80
N GLY A 133 14.96 4.05 -15.78
CA GLY A 133 15.27 2.63 -15.90
C GLY A 133 14.07 1.70 -15.77
N TYR A 134 12.89 2.21 -15.39
CA TYR A 134 11.71 1.40 -15.14
C TYR A 134 10.82 1.26 -16.38
N ASN A 135 10.73 0.03 -16.91
CA ASN A 135 9.90 -0.32 -18.07
C ASN A 135 8.76 -1.31 -17.72
N GLY A 136 8.40 -1.41 -16.44
CA GLY A 136 7.38 -2.32 -15.97
C GLY A 136 5.95 -1.77 -16.08
N ALA A 137 5.00 -2.54 -15.55
CA ALA A 137 3.60 -2.15 -15.45
C ALA A 137 3.42 -0.78 -14.77
N GLN A 138 2.50 0.03 -15.29
CA GLN A 138 2.18 1.35 -14.75
C GLN A 138 0.85 1.31 -13.97
N LEU A 139 0.78 2.12 -12.91
CA LEU A 139 -0.46 2.38 -12.21
C LEU A 139 -1.36 3.28 -13.05
N ASN A 140 -2.63 2.92 -13.15
CA ASN A 140 -3.67 3.83 -13.58
C ASN A 140 -3.96 4.86 -12.47
N PHE A 141 -3.29 6.01 -12.53
CA PHE A 141 -3.44 7.08 -11.54
C PHE A 141 -4.87 7.59 -11.39
N LYS A 142 -5.71 7.47 -12.43
CA LYS A 142 -7.12 7.87 -12.40
C LYS A 142 -7.92 7.06 -11.37
N ALA A 143 -7.56 5.78 -11.16
CA ALA A 143 -8.21 4.92 -10.17
C ALA A 143 -8.06 5.43 -8.72
N PHE A 144 -7.11 6.34 -8.48
CA PHE A 144 -6.83 6.92 -7.16
C PHE A 144 -7.43 8.33 -6.97
N GLU A 145 -8.06 8.93 -7.98
CA GLU A 145 -8.59 10.30 -7.89
C GLU A 145 -9.57 10.47 -6.72
N GLY A 146 -10.50 9.54 -6.55
CA GLY A 146 -11.46 9.57 -5.44
C GLY A 146 -10.81 9.41 -4.05
N LEU A 147 -9.66 8.74 -3.98
CA LEU A 147 -8.89 8.58 -2.74
C LEU A 147 -8.11 9.86 -2.41
N LEU A 148 -7.47 10.46 -3.41
CA LEU A 148 -6.58 11.62 -3.25
C LEU A 148 -7.36 12.94 -3.14
N GLY A 149 -8.49 13.07 -3.82
CA GLY A 149 -9.37 14.23 -3.70
C GLY A 149 -9.87 14.44 -2.27
N LEU A 150 -10.09 13.34 -1.51
CA LEU A 150 -10.44 13.37 -0.09
C LEU A 150 -9.23 13.63 0.84
N ALA A 151 -8.02 13.32 0.39
CA ALA A 151 -6.79 13.55 1.15
C ALA A 151 -6.32 15.01 1.04
N LEU A 152 -6.51 15.64 -0.12
CA LEU A 152 -6.14 17.04 -0.39
C LEU A 152 -7.20 18.04 0.07
N SER A 153 -8.45 17.62 0.27
CA SER A 153 -9.51 18.50 0.81
C SER A 153 -9.46 18.73 2.32
N LYS A 154 -8.41 18.24 3.00
CA LYS A 154 -8.21 18.38 4.46
C LYS A 154 -7.06 19.31 4.84
N VAL A 155 -6.61 20.15 3.92
CA VAL A 155 -5.68 21.26 4.20
C VAL A 155 -6.49 22.51 4.52
#